data_AF-A0A924CS80-F1
#
_entry.id   AF-A0A924CS80-F1
#
_cell.length_a   1.000
_cell.length_b   1.000
_cell.length_c   1.000
_cell.angle_alpha   90.00
_cell.angle_beta   90.00
_cell.angle_gamma   90.00
#
_symmetry.space_group_name_H-M   'P 1'
#
loop_
_entity.id
_entity.type
_entity.pdbx_description
1 polymer ?
#
loop_
_entity_poly.entity_id
_entity_poly.type
_entity_poly.pdbx_seq_one_letter_code
_entity_poly.pdbx_strand_id
1 'polypeptide(L)'
;MIGRIRRALKIALGEQGGVTLPEVMVGVVVNAISVSLIAASILAFSTLQTSFASTAAAAREASVAELRWRSDLREATKYVITDATMITFSLAGSAGSCLERAWVLTPVGSRASLRIVTRTFPGPVSSAGCSGAASGTATTDLISDAKPLSAFVFSNVGGRSIVYTAGSPHLDTAVPRPTSISEADWAATAVALISLVTATNASMRSNNPLIVAQSVTTQTASTTSPNAPMNYVAP
;
A
#
# COMPACT_ATOMS: atom_id res chain seq x y z
N MET A 1 30.06 20.56 -29.05
CA MET A 1 29.19 21.76 -28.93
C MET A 1 29.97 23.08 -29.15
N ILE A 2 31.12 23.26 -28.49
CA ILE A 2 31.97 24.48 -28.58
C ILE A 2 32.37 24.86 -30.03
N GLY A 3 32.63 23.88 -30.90
CA GLY A 3 33.02 24.14 -32.29
C GLY A 3 31.91 24.72 -33.18
N ARG A 4 30.63 24.45 -32.89
CA ARG A 4 29.50 25.02 -33.64
C ARG A 4 29.24 26.48 -33.28
N ILE A 5 29.50 26.85 -32.02
CA ILE A 5 29.42 28.23 -31.54
C ILE A 5 30.48 29.11 -32.23
N ARG A 6 31.71 28.61 -32.40
CA ARG A 6 32.78 29.34 -33.11
C ARG A 6 32.46 29.60 -34.59
N ARG A 7 31.79 28.68 -35.29
CA ARG A 7 31.38 28.89 -36.69
C ARG A 7 30.24 29.89 -36.82
N ALA A 8 29.24 29.82 -35.95
CA ALA A 8 28.16 30.81 -35.93
C ALA A 8 28.69 32.22 -35.64
N LEU A 9 29.67 32.35 -34.73
CA LEU A 9 30.29 33.64 -34.40
C LEU A 9 31.06 34.24 -35.59
N LYS A 10 31.80 33.41 -36.34
CA LYS A 10 32.57 33.87 -37.52
C LYS A 10 31.68 34.32 -38.68
N ILE A 11 30.52 33.68 -38.86
CA ILE A 11 29.56 34.04 -39.92
C ILE A 11 28.85 35.35 -39.53
N ALA A 12 28.47 35.51 -38.26
CA ALA A 12 27.84 36.74 -37.77
C ALA A 12 28.75 37.98 -37.83
N LEU A 13 30.07 37.80 -37.76
CA LEU A 13 31.07 38.89 -37.80
C LEU A 13 31.52 39.26 -39.23
N GLY A 14 31.22 38.43 -40.24
CA GLY A 14 31.70 38.64 -41.61
C GLY A 14 30.77 39.48 -42.51
N GLU A 15 29.50 39.65 -42.15
CA GLU A 15 28.48 40.28 -43.01
C GLU A 15 27.94 41.64 -42.52
N GLN A 16 28.48 42.23 -41.46
CA GLN A 16 27.92 43.46 -40.89
C GLN A 16 28.49 44.74 -41.49
N GLY A 17 28.01 45.07 -42.69
CA GLY A 17 27.88 46.47 -43.09
C GLY A 17 26.79 47.14 -42.24
N GLY A 18 27.20 47.90 -41.22
CA GLY A 18 26.34 48.89 -40.56
C GLY A 18 25.55 48.45 -39.31
N VAL A 19 25.78 47.25 -38.76
CA VAL A 19 25.16 46.86 -37.48
C VAL A 19 26.12 47.19 -36.35
N THR A 20 25.62 47.96 -35.38
CA THR A 20 26.47 48.43 -34.27
C THR A 20 26.73 47.28 -33.30
N LEU A 21 27.97 47.18 -32.77
CA LEU A 21 28.39 46.20 -31.76
C LEU A 21 27.37 45.96 -30.60
N PRO A 22 26.64 46.99 -30.12
CA PRO A 22 25.54 46.85 -29.16
C PRO A 22 24.37 45.97 -29.64
N GLU A 23 23.96 46.06 -30.91
CA GLU A 23 22.83 45.30 -31.45
C GLU A 23 23.14 43.80 -31.50
N VAL A 24 24.38 43.42 -31.81
CA VAL A 24 24.83 42.03 -31.78
C VAL A 24 24.86 41.47 -30.37
N MET A 25 25.31 42.27 -29.39
CA MET A 25 25.30 41.87 -27.98
C MET A 25 23.88 41.67 -27.46
N VAL A 26 22.95 42.56 -27.79
CA VAL A 26 21.53 42.44 -27.40
C VAL A 26 20.92 41.17 -28.02
N GLY A 27 21.17 40.91 -29.30
CA GLY A 27 20.67 39.70 -29.98
C GLY A 27 21.18 38.40 -29.33
N VAL A 28 22.45 38.35 -28.93
CA VAL A 28 23.05 37.18 -28.25
C VAL A 28 22.43 36.98 -26.86
N VAL A 29 22.25 38.05 -26.08
CA VAL A 29 21.66 37.98 -24.73
C VAL A 29 20.20 37.53 -24.79
N VAL A 30 19.39 38.10 -25.69
CA VAL A 30 17.98 37.71 -25.85
C VAL A 30 17.87 36.26 -26.28
N ASN A 31 18.71 35.80 -27.21
CA ASN A 31 18.68 34.41 -27.67
C ASN A 31 19.13 33.43 -26.56
N ALA A 32 20.16 33.80 -25.78
CA ALA A 32 20.61 33.00 -24.63
C ALA A 32 19.53 32.90 -23.54
N ILE A 33 18.82 34.00 -23.25
CA ILE A 33 17.70 34.00 -22.29
C ILE A 33 16.56 33.12 -22.82
N SER A 34 16.19 33.27 -24.09
CA SER A 34 15.14 32.47 -24.75
C SER A 34 15.41 30.97 -24.66
N VAL A 35 16.63 30.55 -25.02
CA VAL A 35 17.04 29.14 -24.98
C VAL A 35 17.06 28.61 -23.54
N SER A 36 17.49 29.43 -22.58
CA SER A 36 17.49 29.05 -21.16
C SER A 36 16.08 28.86 -20.62
N LEU A 37 15.14 29.72 -21.03
CA LEU A 37 13.73 29.67 -20.63
C LEU A 37 13.03 28.45 -21.23
N ILE A 38 13.32 28.13 -22.50
CA ILE A 38 12.83 26.91 -23.17
C ILE A 38 13.40 25.66 -22.46
N ALA A 39 14.70 25.62 -22.18
CA ALA A 39 15.31 24.49 -21.48
C ALA A 39 14.72 24.28 -20.08
N ALA A 40 14.52 25.36 -19.31
CA ALA A 40 13.87 25.30 -18.00
C ALA A 40 12.43 24.79 -18.11
N SER A 41 11.67 25.23 -19.12
CA SER A 41 10.30 24.77 -19.34
C SER A 41 10.21 23.28 -19.73
N ILE A 42 11.16 22.76 -20.52
CA ILE A 42 11.23 21.33 -20.87
C ILE A 42 11.56 20.50 -19.62
N LEU A 43 12.50 20.95 -18.78
CA LEU A 43 12.83 20.28 -17.52
C LEU A 43 11.64 20.29 -16.55
N ALA A 44 10.95 21.43 -16.40
CA ALA A 44 9.74 21.54 -15.60
C ALA A 44 8.62 20.63 -16.11
N PHE A 45 8.43 20.56 -17.44
CA PHE A 45 7.40 19.70 -18.02
C PHE A 45 7.74 18.21 -17.88
N SER A 46 9.00 17.82 -18.10
CA SER A 46 9.48 16.43 -17.91
C SER A 46 9.32 15.98 -16.46
N THR A 47 9.65 16.85 -15.49
CA THR A 47 9.47 16.56 -14.07
C THR A 47 7.98 16.44 -13.69
N LEU A 48 7.12 17.31 -14.22
CA LEU A 48 5.67 17.21 -14.03
C LEU A 48 5.08 15.94 -14.64
N GLN A 49 5.45 15.58 -15.87
CA GLN A 49 4.99 14.34 -16.51
C GLN A 49 5.40 13.11 -15.70
N THR A 50 6.64 13.08 -15.20
CA THR A 50 7.13 11.99 -14.36
C THR A 50 6.31 11.88 -13.08
N SER A 51 6.00 13.02 -12.44
CA SER A 51 5.18 13.07 -11.22
C SER A 51 3.73 12.61 -11.46
N PHE A 52 3.13 12.93 -12.60
CA PHE A 52 1.78 12.48 -12.93
C PHE A 52 1.75 10.98 -13.22
N ALA A 53 2.70 10.47 -14.01
CA ALA A 53 2.79 9.05 -14.33
C ALA A 53 2.97 8.21 -13.05
N SER A 54 3.80 8.69 -12.14
CA SER A 54 4.12 8.01 -10.88
C SER A 54 2.95 8.05 -9.88
N THR A 55 2.21 9.16 -9.82
CA THR A 55 0.97 9.26 -9.03
C THR A 55 -0.13 8.36 -9.59
N ALA A 56 -0.29 8.31 -10.92
CA ALA A 56 -1.26 7.45 -11.57
C ALA A 56 -0.96 5.95 -11.37
N ALA A 57 0.33 5.55 -11.41
CA ALA A 57 0.76 4.19 -11.11
C ALA A 57 0.37 3.78 -9.68
N ALA A 58 0.66 4.63 -8.70
CA ALA A 58 0.34 4.36 -7.31
C ALA A 58 -1.15 4.34 -6.98
N ALA A 59 -1.96 5.19 -7.65
CA ALA A 59 -3.41 5.12 -7.54
C ALA A 59 -3.96 3.80 -8.09
N ARG A 60 -3.37 3.27 -9.17
CA ARG A 60 -3.71 1.94 -9.69
C ARG A 60 -3.31 0.82 -8.73
N GLU A 61 -2.09 0.85 -8.21
CA GLU A 61 -1.62 -0.13 -7.20
C GLU A 61 -2.55 -0.14 -5.97
N ALA A 62 -2.87 1.03 -5.43
CA ALA A 62 -3.80 1.21 -4.33
C ALA A 62 -5.18 0.64 -4.63
N SER A 63 -5.74 0.94 -5.81
CA SER A 63 -7.07 0.45 -6.22
C SER A 63 -7.09 -1.06 -6.44
N VAL A 64 -6.02 -1.63 -6.98
CA VAL A 64 -5.89 -3.09 -7.16
C VAL A 64 -5.76 -3.78 -5.80
N ALA A 65 -4.93 -3.24 -4.91
CA ALA A 65 -4.81 -3.74 -3.55
C ALA A 65 -6.15 -3.66 -2.81
N GLU A 66 -6.90 -2.57 -2.95
CA GLU A 66 -8.25 -2.43 -2.40
C GLU A 66 -9.20 -3.52 -2.86
N LEU A 67 -9.37 -3.63 -4.18
CA LEU A 67 -10.32 -4.58 -4.75
C LEU A 67 -9.95 -6.00 -4.35
N ARG A 68 -8.66 -6.31 -4.33
CA ARG A 68 -8.16 -7.62 -3.95
C ARG A 68 -8.37 -7.89 -2.46
N TRP A 69 -8.11 -6.92 -1.59
CA TRP A 69 -8.32 -7.03 -0.14
C TRP A 69 -9.80 -7.33 0.17
N ARG A 70 -10.70 -6.54 -0.42
CA ARG A 70 -12.15 -6.73 -0.25
C ARG A 70 -12.63 -8.09 -0.78
N SER A 71 -12.08 -8.54 -1.91
CA SER A 71 -12.38 -9.85 -2.49
C SER A 71 -11.94 -10.98 -1.54
N ASP A 72 -10.68 -10.94 -1.10
CA ASP A 72 -10.10 -11.96 -0.24
C ASP A 72 -10.85 -12.05 1.09
N LEU A 73 -11.16 -10.90 1.71
CA LEU A 73 -11.88 -10.86 2.98
C LEU A 73 -13.33 -11.35 2.85
N ARG A 74 -14.00 -11.11 1.71
CA ARG A 74 -15.36 -11.59 1.45
C ARG A 74 -15.42 -13.09 1.15
N GLU A 75 -14.43 -13.60 0.44
CA GLU A 75 -14.37 -15.01 0.00
C GLU A 75 -13.71 -15.94 1.03
N ALA A 76 -13.04 -15.39 2.04
CA ALA A 76 -12.34 -16.17 3.03
C ALA A 76 -13.31 -17.00 3.89
N THR A 77 -13.06 -18.30 3.94
CA THR A 77 -13.71 -19.21 4.91
C THR A 77 -13.10 -19.02 6.30
N LYS A 78 -11.80 -18.73 6.35
CA LYS A 78 -11.05 -18.48 7.58
C LYS A 78 -10.01 -17.39 7.32
N TYR A 79 -9.73 -16.59 8.34
CA TYR A 79 -8.54 -15.76 8.39
C TYR A 79 -7.74 -16.05 9.65
N VAL A 80 -6.42 -15.90 9.56
CA VAL A 80 -5.48 -16.03 10.67
C VAL A 80 -4.62 -14.77 10.68
N ILE A 81 -4.58 -14.11 11.82
CA ILE A 81 -3.77 -12.92 12.05
C ILE A 81 -2.61 -13.34 12.93
N THR A 82 -1.39 -13.15 12.45
CA THR A 82 -0.18 -13.49 13.21
C THR A 82 0.32 -12.27 13.99
N ASP A 83 0.35 -11.12 13.33
CA ASP A 83 0.80 -9.84 13.88
C ASP A 83 0.34 -8.66 12.98
N ALA A 84 0.81 -7.46 13.27
CA ALA A 84 0.51 -6.23 12.53
C ALA A 84 1.05 -6.20 11.08
N THR A 85 1.86 -7.19 10.68
CA THR A 85 2.52 -7.26 9.36
C THR A 85 2.00 -8.40 8.50
N MET A 86 1.25 -9.35 9.05
CA MET A 86 0.80 -10.51 8.31
C MET A 86 -0.61 -10.98 8.68
N ILE A 87 -1.43 -11.18 7.64
CA ILE A 87 -2.72 -11.84 7.72
C ILE A 87 -2.84 -12.88 6.61
N THR A 88 -3.36 -14.05 6.94
CA THR A 88 -3.58 -15.15 6.00
C THR A 88 -5.06 -15.42 5.86
N PHE A 89 -5.56 -15.45 4.63
CA PHE A 89 -6.91 -15.88 4.30
C PHE A 89 -6.87 -17.30 3.74
N SER A 90 -7.74 -18.18 4.21
CA SER A 90 -8.00 -19.49 3.61
C SER A 90 -9.30 -19.41 2.81
N LEU A 91 -9.22 -19.70 1.51
CA LEU A 91 -10.30 -19.56 0.55
C LEU A 91 -10.51 -20.87 -0.22
N ALA A 92 -11.70 -21.06 -0.77
CA ALA A 92 -11.96 -22.14 -1.71
C ALA A 92 -11.21 -21.87 -3.04
N GLY A 93 -10.45 -22.86 -3.50
CA GLY A 93 -9.78 -22.86 -4.79
C GLY A 93 -10.60 -23.55 -5.88
N SER A 94 -10.10 -23.47 -7.12
CA SER A 94 -10.69 -24.19 -8.25
C SER A 94 -10.57 -25.71 -8.05
N ALA A 95 -11.51 -26.47 -8.61
CA ALA A 95 -11.52 -27.93 -8.58
C ALA A 95 -11.43 -28.55 -7.17
N GLY A 96 -12.03 -27.88 -6.17
CA GLY A 96 -12.07 -28.39 -4.79
C GLY A 96 -10.72 -28.32 -4.06
N SER A 97 -9.79 -27.48 -4.53
CA SER A 97 -8.56 -27.16 -3.81
C SER A 97 -8.79 -26.10 -2.73
N CYS A 98 -7.79 -25.90 -1.87
CA CYS A 98 -7.77 -24.84 -0.89
C CYS A 98 -6.66 -23.86 -1.23
N LEU A 99 -6.94 -22.56 -1.13
CA LEU A 99 -5.96 -21.51 -1.35
C LEU A 99 -5.71 -20.77 -0.05
N GLU A 100 -4.44 -20.60 0.33
CA GLU A 100 -4.05 -19.61 1.33
C GLU A 100 -3.51 -18.38 0.64
N ARG A 101 -4.04 -17.20 0.96
CA ARG A 101 -3.50 -15.90 0.54
C ARG A 101 -2.99 -15.18 1.77
N ALA A 102 -1.67 -15.19 1.95
CA ALA A 102 -1.00 -14.44 2.99
C ALA A 102 -0.64 -13.04 2.48
N TRP A 103 -1.27 -12.03 3.04
CA TRP A 103 -0.88 -10.64 2.85
C TRP A 103 0.24 -10.32 3.83
N VAL A 104 1.39 -9.93 3.30
CA VAL A 104 2.62 -9.73 4.07
C VAL A 104 3.16 -8.33 3.78
N LEU A 105 3.35 -7.57 4.85
CA LEU A 105 4.10 -6.32 4.87
C LEU A 105 5.54 -6.63 5.24
N THR A 106 6.44 -6.55 4.26
CA THR A 106 7.86 -6.81 4.46
C THR A 106 8.62 -5.49 4.50
N PRO A 107 9.29 -5.14 5.63
CA PRO A 107 10.18 -3.99 5.68
C PRO A 107 11.37 -4.18 4.72
N VAL A 108 11.70 -3.14 3.96
CA VAL A 108 12.84 -3.09 3.05
C VAL A 108 13.58 -1.76 3.27
N GLY A 109 14.57 -1.78 4.16
CA GLY A 109 15.31 -0.57 4.56
C GLY A 109 14.39 0.45 5.23
N SER A 110 14.30 1.67 4.66
CA SER A 110 13.40 2.74 5.13
C SER A 110 11.99 2.69 4.53
N ARG A 111 11.61 1.56 3.92
CA ARG A 111 10.34 1.36 3.19
C ARG A 111 9.69 0.04 3.60
N ALA A 112 8.49 -0.21 3.11
CA ALA A 112 7.83 -1.51 3.18
C ALA A 112 7.34 -1.94 1.80
N SER A 113 7.20 -3.25 1.60
CA SER A 113 6.53 -3.84 0.44
C SER A 113 5.32 -4.63 0.90
N LEU A 114 4.20 -4.48 0.20
CA LEU A 114 3.01 -5.28 0.41
C LEU A 114 2.94 -6.37 -0.66
N ARG A 115 2.91 -7.62 -0.22
CA ARG A 115 2.90 -8.79 -1.09
C ARG A 115 1.75 -9.72 -0.71
N ILE A 116 1.23 -10.44 -1.69
CA ILE A 116 0.39 -11.62 -1.46
C ILE A 116 1.22 -12.85 -1.78
N VAL A 117 1.41 -13.72 -0.79
CA VAL A 117 1.93 -15.08 -0.98
C VAL A 117 0.73 -16.01 -1.07
N THR A 118 0.47 -16.55 -2.26
CA THR A 118 -0.58 -17.52 -2.51
C THR A 118 0.00 -18.93 -2.43
N ARG A 119 -0.58 -19.79 -1.61
CA ARG A 119 -0.25 -21.22 -1.53
C ARG A 119 -1.47 -22.04 -1.89
N THR A 120 -1.25 -23.08 -2.68
CA THR A 120 -2.31 -24.02 -3.07
C THR A 120 -2.14 -25.31 -2.30
N PHE A 121 -3.24 -25.85 -1.78
CA PHE A 121 -3.27 -27.10 -1.04
C PHE A 121 -4.26 -28.06 -1.69
N PRO A 122 -3.96 -29.37 -1.72
CA PRO A 122 -4.91 -30.37 -2.16
C PRO A 122 -6.07 -30.49 -1.16
N GLY A 123 -7.30 -30.64 -1.69
CA GLY A 123 -8.50 -30.80 -0.88
C GLY A 123 -9.23 -29.49 -0.53
N PRO A 124 -10.46 -29.58 0.00
CA PRO A 124 -11.33 -28.43 0.18
C PRO A 124 -10.90 -27.56 1.37
N VAL A 125 -11.28 -26.28 1.34
CA VAL A 125 -11.17 -25.40 2.50
C VAL A 125 -12.13 -25.81 3.61
N SER A 126 -11.71 -25.71 4.86
CA SER A 126 -12.53 -26.02 6.04
C SER A 126 -12.55 -24.84 7.03
N SER A 127 -13.35 -24.94 8.09
CA SER A 127 -13.31 -24.00 9.22
C SER A 127 -11.95 -24.00 9.95
N ALA A 128 -11.15 -25.05 9.80
CA ALA A 128 -9.78 -25.11 10.30
C ALA A 128 -8.77 -24.42 9.35
N GLY A 129 -9.16 -24.07 8.13
CA GLY A 129 -8.29 -23.51 7.08
C GLY A 129 -7.93 -24.54 6.02
N CYS A 130 -6.78 -24.33 5.35
CA CYS A 130 -6.19 -25.31 4.44
C CYS A 130 -5.39 -26.37 5.21
N SER A 131 -5.41 -27.61 4.73
CA SER A 131 -4.71 -28.74 5.36
C SER A 131 -3.80 -29.45 4.37
N GLY A 132 -2.78 -30.13 4.89
CA GLY A 132 -1.82 -30.89 4.09
C GLY A 132 -0.62 -30.05 3.63
N ALA A 133 0.19 -30.62 2.74
CA ALA A 133 1.34 -29.92 2.18
C ALA A 133 0.91 -29.02 1.02
N ALA A 134 1.53 -27.84 0.92
CA ALA A 134 1.30 -26.96 -0.22
C ALA A 134 1.82 -27.62 -1.50
N SER A 135 0.95 -27.72 -2.51
CA SER A 135 1.29 -28.21 -3.85
C SER A 135 1.90 -27.14 -4.75
N GLY A 136 1.78 -25.86 -4.36
CA GLY A 136 2.37 -24.74 -5.10
C GLY A 136 2.42 -23.47 -4.26
N THR A 137 3.34 -22.57 -4.63
CA THR A 137 3.45 -21.23 -4.03
C THR A 137 3.70 -20.21 -5.15
N ALA A 138 2.96 -19.11 -5.11
CA ALA A 138 3.13 -17.95 -5.98
C ALA A 138 3.20 -16.69 -5.13
N THR A 139 4.01 -15.71 -5.53
CA THR A 139 4.10 -14.42 -4.85
C THR A 139 3.72 -13.32 -5.83
N THR A 140 2.90 -12.36 -5.37
CA THR A 140 2.49 -11.19 -6.14
C THR A 140 2.77 -9.94 -5.34
N ASP A 141 3.61 -9.05 -5.88
CA ASP A 141 3.84 -7.73 -5.31
C ASP A 141 2.66 -6.82 -5.65
N LEU A 142 2.03 -6.22 -4.65
CA LEU A 142 0.93 -5.26 -4.82
C LEU A 142 1.41 -3.83 -4.74
N ILE A 143 2.25 -3.54 -3.74
CA ILE A 143 2.84 -2.22 -3.51
C ILE A 143 4.31 -2.43 -3.18
N SER A 144 5.20 -1.89 -4.00
CA SER A 144 6.65 -2.05 -3.82
C SER A 144 7.29 -0.92 -3.01
N ASP A 145 6.59 0.21 -2.82
CA ASP A 145 7.08 1.44 -2.20
C ASP A 145 6.11 1.97 -1.12
N ALA A 146 5.73 1.10 -0.18
CA ALA A 146 4.87 1.48 0.94
C ALA A 146 5.66 2.23 2.03
N LYS A 147 4.98 3.07 2.82
CA LYS A 147 5.59 3.71 4.00
C LYS A 147 6.10 2.64 4.99
N PRO A 148 7.23 2.89 5.67
CA PRO A 148 7.82 1.94 6.63
C PRO A 148 6.94 1.63 7.85
N LEU A 149 6.00 2.52 8.18
CA LEU A 149 5.04 2.33 9.29
C LEU A 149 3.68 1.79 8.82
N SER A 150 3.58 1.30 7.58
CA SER A 150 2.35 0.66 7.11
C SER A 150 2.12 -0.61 7.91
N ALA A 151 0.90 -0.80 8.41
CA ALA A 151 0.53 -1.93 9.25
C ALA A 151 -0.94 -2.30 9.01
N PHE A 152 -1.26 -3.55 9.32
CA PHE A 152 -2.64 -3.95 9.55
C PHE A 152 -3.06 -3.48 10.95
N VAL A 153 -4.22 -2.86 11.04
CA VAL A 153 -4.85 -2.45 12.29
C VAL A 153 -6.05 -3.34 12.53
N PHE A 154 -6.07 -3.94 13.72
CA PHE A 154 -7.10 -4.86 14.16
C PHE A 154 -7.82 -4.27 15.36
N SER A 155 -9.16 -4.31 15.36
CA SER A 155 -9.96 -3.97 16.54
C SER A 155 -10.89 -5.11 16.92
N ASN A 156 -11.11 -5.27 18.22
CA ASN A 156 -12.06 -6.26 18.72
C ASN A 156 -13.51 -5.85 18.46
N VAL A 157 -14.47 -6.72 18.79
CA VAL A 157 -15.92 -6.43 18.76
C VAL A 157 -16.32 -5.21 19.60
N GLY A 158 -15.50 -4.84 20.60
CA GLY A 158 -15.64 -3.59 21.32
C GLY A 158 -14.99 -2.35 20.67
N GLY A 159 -14.26 -2.47 19.56
CA GLY A 159 -13.56 -1.34 18.94
C GLY A 159 -12.20 -0.98 19.57
N ARG A 160 -11.66 -1.81 20.46
CA ARG A 160 -10.31 -1.68 21.02
C ARG A 160 -9.28 -2.29 20.09
N SER A 161 -8.10 -1.68 20.01
CA SER A 161 -6.97 -2.26 19.29
C SER A 161 -6.53 -3.60 19.89
N ILE A 162 -6.24 -4.56 19.02
CA ILE A 162 -5.68 -5.86 19.38
C ILE A 162 -4.17 -5.83 19.13
N VAL A 163 -3.40 -6.17 20.16
CA VAL A 163 -1.93 -6.26 20.12
C VAL A 163 -1.53 -7.74 20.16
N TYR A 164 -0.55 -8.11 19.35
CA TYR A 164 -0.04 -9.49 19.29
C TYR A 164 1.32 -9.58 19.97
N THR A 165 1.40 -10.30 21.08
CA THR A 165 2.66 -10.54 21.81
C THR A 165 2.97 -12.03 21.76
N ALA A 166 4.14 -12.40 21.23
CA ALA A 166 4.53 -13.80 21.01
C ALA A 166 3.45 -14.63 20.26
N GLY A 167 2.78 -14.01 19.28
CA GLY A 167 1.72 -14.64 18.48
C GLY A 167 0.36 -14.78 19.17
N SER A 168 0.21 -14.29 20.41
CA SER A 168 -1.06 -14.32 21.14
C SER A 168 -1.75 -12.95 21.12
N PRO A 169 -3.05 -12.88 20.78
CA PRO A 169 -3.79 -11.63 20.76
C PRO A 169 -4.17 -11.16 22.18
N HIS A 170 -3.97 -9.88 22.44
CA HIS A 170 -4.31 -9.18 23.69
C HIS A 170 -5.00 -7.85 23.38
N LEU A 171 -5.81 -7.36 24.31
CA LEU A 171 -6.43 -6.04 24.19
C LEU A 171 -5.48 -4.95 24.68
N ASP A 172 -5.43 -3.83 23.95
CA ASP A 172 -4.77 -2.62 24.43
C ASP A 172 -5.55 -2.02 25.61
N THR A 173 -4.92 -1.93 26.79
CA THR A 173 -5.60 -1.73 28.09
C THR A 173 -6.02 -0.29 28.39
N ALA A 174 -5.57 0.70 27.63
CA ALA A 174 -5.65 2.12 28.02
C ALA A 174 -7.00 2.84 27.78
N VAL A 175 -8.01 2.20 27.16
CA VAL A 175 -9.24 2.89 26.71
C VAL A 175 -10.44 2.56 27.61
N PRO A 176 -11.23 3.55 28.07
CA PRO A 176 -12.47 3.32 28.79
C PRO A 176 -13.60 2.81 27.88
N ARG A 177 -14.47 1.95 28.41
CA ARG A 177 -15.57 1.31 27.66
C ARG A 177 -16.65 2.32 27.23
N PRO A 178 -17.03 2.37 25.94
CA PRO A 178 -18.19 3.12 25.47
C PRO A 178 -19.50 2.56 26.04
N THR A 179 -20.46 3.44 26.33
CA THR A 179 -21.78 3.04 26.89
C THR A 179 -22.61 2.17 25.96
N SER A 180 -22.32 2.18 24.66
CA SER A 180 -23.04 1.42 23.63
C SER A 180 -22.54 -0.01 23.43
N ILE A 181 -21.52 -0.46 24.16
CA ILE A 181 -20.86 -1.75 23.96
C ILE A 181 -20.95 -2.60 25.22
N SER A 182 -21.33 -3.87 25.07
CA SER A 182 -21.44 -4.80 26.18
C SER A 182 -20.07 -5.05 26.83
N GLU A 183 -20.05 -5.44 28.12
CA GLU A 183 -18.79 -5.80 28.79
C GLU A 183 -18.11 -7.01 28.15
N ALA A 184 -18.91 -8.00 27.75
CA ALA A 184 -18.44 -9.21 27.10
C ALA A 184 -17.72 -8.90 25.78
N ASP A 185 -18.32 -8.08 24.92
CA ASP A 185 -17.69 -7.68 23.66
C ASP A 185 -16.47 -6.80 23.89
N TRP A 186 -16.56 -5.86 24.84
CA TRP A 186 -15.43 -4.98 25.16
C TRP A 186 -14.20 -5.73 25.69
N ALA A 187 -14.41 -6.81 26.45
CA ALA A 187 -13.37 -7.68 27.00
C ALA A 187 -12.95 -8.81 26.05
N ALA A 188 -13.71 -9.09 24.99
CA ALA A 188 -13.39 -10.15 24.03
C ALA A 188 -12.19 -9.79 23.15
N THR A 189 -11.34 -10.78 22.82
CA THR A 189 -10.27 -10.64 21.82
C THR A 189 -10.72 -10.95 20.39
N ALA A 190 -12.02 -11.21 20.18
CA ALA A 190 -12.60 -11.49 18.88
C ALA A 190 -12.50 -10.25 17.97
N VAL A 191 -11.94 -10.42 16.77
CA VAL A 191 -11.68 -9.33 15.82
C VAL A 191 -12.96 -8.92 15.08
N ALA A 192 -13.36 -7.66 15.18
CA ALA A 192 -14.50 -7.08 14.45
C ALA A 192 -14.12 -6.09 13.35
N LEU A 193 -12.89 -5.59 13.39
CA LEU A 193 -12.38 -4.71 12.36
C LEU A 193 -10.99 -5.19 11.95
N ILE A 194 -10.81 -5.34 10.65
CA ILE A 194 -9.51 -5.50 10.03
C ILE A 194 -9.36 -4.35 9.04
N SER A 195 -8.27 -3.61 9.17
CA SER A 195 -7.94 -2.56 8.24
C SER A 195 -6.48 -2.60 7.84
N LEU A 196 -6.23 -2.32 6.56
CA LEU A 196 -4.89 -2.05 6.07
C LEU A 196 -4.80 -0.54 5.88
N VAL A 197 -3.86 0.10 6.56
CA VAL A 197 -3.50 1.50 6.32
C VAL A 197 -2.11 1.52 5.72
N THR A 198 -2.05 1.74 4.41
CA THR A 198 -0.79 1.81 3.67
C THR A 198 -0.74 3.06 2.80
N ALA A 199 0.45 3.62 2.69
CA ALA A 199 0.74 4.80 1.91
C ALA A 199 1.66 4.44 0.76
N THR A 200 1.21 4.65 -0.47
CA THR A 200 2.00 4.42 -1.69
C THR A 200 2.88 5.62 -2.03
N ASN A 201 3.91 5.42 -2.86
CA ASN A 201 4.86 6.44 -3.28
C ASN A 201 5.60 7.13 -2.13
N ALA A 202 5.90 6.39 -1.06
CA ALA A 202 6.63 6.93 0.10
C ALA A 202 7.99 7.53 -0.29
N SER A 203 8.55 7.14 -1.44
CA SER A 203 9.81 7.67 -1.96
C SER A 203 9.72 8.98 -2.74
N MET A 204 8.52 9.42 -3.12
CA MET A 204 8.35 10.71 -3.78
C MET A 204 8.34 11.82 -2.74
N ARG A 205 9.03 12.94 -3.03
CA ARG A 205 9.06 14.14 -2.17
C ARG A 205 7.68 14.78 -1.90
N SER A 206 6.62 14.25 -2.51
CA SER A 206 5.24 14.66 -2.24
C SER A 206 4.85 14.19 -0.84
N ASN A 207 4.64 15.15 0.06
CA ASN A 207 4.18 14.90 1.44
C ASN A 207 2.74 14.38 1.55
N ASN A 208 2.05 14.17 0.42
CA ASN A 208 0.69 13.63 0.39
C ASN A 208 0.72 12.17 -0.05
N PRO A 209 0.98 11.21 0.87
CA PRO A 209 0.79 9.81 0.56
C PRO A 209 -0.65 9.55 0.16
N LEU A 210 -0.86 8.71 -0.85
CA LEU A 210 -2.19 8.16 -1.09
C LEU A 210 -2.44 7.10 -0.02
N ILE A 211 -3.34 7.41 0.92
CA ILE A 211 -3.69 6.50 2.02
C ILE A 211 -4.75 5.53 1.50
N VAL A 212 -4.38 4.25 1.43
CA VAL A 212 -5.34 3.16 1.36
C VAL A 212 -5.74 2.89 2.80
N ALA A 213 -6.89 3.41 3.24
CA ALA A 213 -7.47 3.11 4.54
C ALA A 213 -8.78 2.37 4.29
N GLN A 214 -8.82 1.09 4.64
CA GLN A 214 -10.02 0.29 4.44
C GLN A 214 -10.42 -0.38 5.73
N SER A 215 -11.61 -0.07 6.19
CA SER A 215 -12.26 -0.74 7.30
C SER A 215 -13.39 -1.60 6.74
N VAL A 216 -13.40 -2.89 7.08
CA VAL A 216 -14.60 -3.71 6.96
C VAL A 216 -14.95 -4.16 8.36
N THR A 217 -16.16 -3.80 8.81
CA THR A 217 -16.74 -4.40 10.00
C THR A 217 -17.01 -5.85 9.63
N THR A 218 -16.24 -6.78 10.18
CA THR A 218 -16.53 -8.20 10.02
C THR A 218 -17.91 -8.45 10.63
N GLN A 219 -18.92 -8.70 9.79
CA GLN A 219 -20.02 -9.54 10.21
C GLN A 219 -19.40 -10.89 10.51
N THR A 220 -19.59 -11.33 11.73
CA THR A 220 -19.04 -12.53 12.34
C THR A 220 -19.01 -13.69 11.35
N ALA A 221 -17.85 -13.95 10.74
CA ALA A 221 -17.55 -15.32 10.32
C ALA A 221 -17.51 -16.09 11.63
N SER A 222 -18.54 -16.91 11.86
CA SER A 222 -18.69 -17.74 13.03
C SER A 222 -17.44 -18.61 13.23
N THR A 223 -16.45 -18.11 13.96
CA THR A 223 -15.58 -18.98 14.75
C THR A 223 -16.36 -19.38 15.98
N THR A 224 -17.42 -20.15 15.78
CA THR A 224 -17.79 -21.15 16.77
C THR A 224 -16.61 -22.11 16.84
N SER A 225 -15.68 -21.83 17.75
CA SER A 225 -15.22 -22.92 18.59
C SER A 225 -16.37 -23.20 19.55
N PRO A 226 -17.11 -24.31 19.39
CA PRO A 226 -18.19 -24.69 20.29
C PRO A 226 -17.57 -25.31 21.54
N ASN A 227 -16.95 -24.49 22.39
CA ASN A 227 -16.80 -24.85 23.79
C ASN A 227 -17.71 -23.93 24.60
N ALA A 228 -18.99 -24.29 24.62
CA ALA A 228 -19.75 -24.23 25.86
C ALA A 228 -19.11 -25.22 26.88
N PRO A 229 -19.26 -25.06 28.20
CA PRO A 229 -20.26 -24.22 28.87
C PRO A 229 -19.66 -23.24 29.90
N MET A 230 -20.29 -22.07 30.06
CA MET A 230 -20.45 -21.50 31.40
C MET A 230 -21.93 -21.62 31.76
N ASN A 231 -22.26 -22.73 32.41
CA ASN A 231 -23.38 -22.77 33.33
C ASN A 231 -23.06 -21.79 34.46
N TYR A 232 -23.71 -20.63 34.46
CA TYR A 232 -23.98 -19.93 35.71
C TYR A 232 -25.43 -20.21 36.09
N VAL A 233 -25.57 -21.21 36.96
CA VAL A 233 -26.74 -21.34 37.82
C VAL A 233 -26.45 -20.57 39.11
N ALA A 234 -27.46 -19.80 39.53
CA ALA A 234 -27.78 -19.32 40.89
C ALA A 234 -27.11 -18.01 41.38
N PRO A 235 -27.78 -17.26 42.29
CA PRO A 235 -29.00 -17.60 43.04
C PRO A 235 -30.34 -17.16 42.40
#